data_AF-A0A2G6PAL9-F1
#
_entry.id   AF-A0A2G6PAL9-F1
#
_cell.length_a   1.000
_cell.length_b   1.000
_cell.length_c   1.000
_cell.angle_alpha   90.00
_cell.angle_beta   90.00
_cell.angle_gamma   90.00
#
_symmetry.space_group_name_H-M   'P 1'
#
loop_
_entity.id
_entity.type
_entity.pdbx_description
1 polymer ?
#
loop_
_entity_poly.entity_id
_entity_poly.type
_entity_poly.pdbx_seq_one_letter_code
_entity_poly.pdbx_strand_id
1 'polypeptide(L)'
;MSFGITKTIPAKEGETAVAMLYDGSIDEFEFHMAGKPSKLNVGDYVYTIFHDQMIGRLKIKELIGGAVNPQSGKPRTLIMVACPGEKLAAPISRKGHRGTRYYDGADWPT
;
A
#
# COMPACT_ATOMS: atom_id res chain seq x y z
N MET A 1 11.08 11.29 7.96
CA MET A 1 10.44 10.09 8.55
C MET A 1 9.52 9.51 7.51
N SER A 2 9.70 8.24 7.15
CA SER A 2 8.99 7.58 6.05
C SER A 2 7.87 6.69 6.59
N PHE A 3 7.02 7.23 7.47
CA PHE A 3 5.98 6.45 8.14
C PHE A 3 4.88 6.03 7.15
N GLY A 4 4.23 4.90 7.43
CA GLY A 4 3.14 4.41 6.62
C GLY A 4 2.61 3.04 7.03
N ILE A 5 2.12 2.31 6.03
CA ILE A 5 1.65 0.93 6.17
C ILE A 5 2.29 0.05 5.11
N THR A 6 2.57 -1.20 5.46
CA THR A 6 2.83 -2.26 4.49
C THR A 6 1.52 -2.90 4.05
N LYS A 7 1.42 -3.24 2.77
CA LYS A 7 0.28 -3.95 2.21
C LYS A 7 0.71 -5.02 1.22
N THR A 8 0.33 -6.26 1.51
CA THR A 8 0.57 -7.38 0.61
C THR A 8 -0.41 -7.34 -0.57
N ILE A 9 0.12 -7.30 -1.79
CA ILE A 9 -0.64 -7.47 -3.04
C ILE A 9 -0.73 -8.98 -3.32
N PRO A 10 -1.94 -9.54 -3.47
CA PRO A 10 -2.11 -10.96 -3.80
C PRO A 10 -1.42 -11.33 -5.12
N ALA A 11 -0.76 -12.48 -5.18
CA ALA A 11 -0.09 -12.96 -6.40
C ALA A 11 -1.04 -13.07 -7.62
N LYS A 12 -2.34 -13.27 -7.38
CA LYS A 12 -3.38 -13.32 -8.43
C LYS A 12 -3.60 -12.00 -9.18
N GLU A 13 -3.20 -10.86 -8.62
CA GLU A 13 -3.27 -9.55 -9.30
C GLU A 13 -2.29 -9.49 -10.49
N GLY A 14 -1.22 -10.32 -10.44
CA GLY A 14 -0.21 -10.40 -11.47
C GLY A 14 0.85 -9.29 -11.39
N GLU A 15 2.00 -9.56 -12.01
CA GLU A 15 3.11 -8.61 -12.08
C GLU A 15 2.76 -7.33 -12.85
N THR A 16 1.89 -7.42 -13.86
CA THR A 16 1.47 -6.28 -14.67
C THR A 16 0.73 -5.24 -13.84
N ALA A 17 -0.24 -5.65 -13.00
CA ALA A 17 -0.99 -4.73 -12.15
C ALA A 17 -0.06 -4.03 -11.15
N VAL A 18 0.94 -4.75 -10.66
CA VAL A 18 1.97 -4.20 -9.78
C VAL A 18 2.87 -3.22 -10.53
N ALA A 19 3.29 -3.54 -11.74
CA ALA A 19 4.14 -2.68 -12.57
C ALA A 19 3.44 -1.35 -12.89
N MET A 20 2.14 -1.39 -13.17
CA MET A 20 1.32 -0.20 -13.45
C MET A 20 1.38 0.86 -12.33
N LEU A 21 1.54 0.44 -11.07
CA LEU A 21 1.68 1.34 -9.92
C LEU A 21 2.96 2.20 -9.98
N TYR A 22 3.97 1.76 -10.75
CA TYR A 22 5.32 2.33 -10.75
C TYR A 22 5.80 2.82 -12.12
N ASP A 23 5.19 2.35 -13.21
CA ASP A 23 5.59 2.70 -14.58
C ASP A 23 4.91 3.97 -15.12
N GLY A 24 3.94 4.53 -14.39
CA GLY A 24 3.19 5.73 -14.76
C GLY A 24 1.98 5.46 -15.65
N SER A 25 1.56 4.20 -15.81
CA SER A 25 0.36 3.82 -16.57
C SER A 25 -0.94 4.30 -15.93
N ILE A 26 -0.93 4.56 -14.63
CA ILE A 26 -2.06 5.08 -13.86
C ILE A 26 -1.60 6.26 -12.99
N ASP A 27 -2.51 7.20 -12.74
CA ASP A 27 -2.24 8.37 -11.90
C ASP A 27 -2.58 8.12 -10.42
N GLU A 28 -3.53 7.22 -10.15
CA GLU A 28 -4.02 6.95 -8.80
C GLU A 28 -4.41 5.48 -8.63
N PHE A 29 -4.29 4.98 -7.40
CA PHE A 29 -4.72 3.63 -7.05
C PHE A 29 -5.42 3.61 -5.69
N GLU A 30 -6.41 2.72 -5.56
CA GLU A 30 -7.20 2.57 -4.35
C GLU A 30 -6.77 1.31 -3.57
N PHE A 31 -6.41 1.50 -2.29
CA PHE A 31 -6.16 0.41 -1.37
C PHE A 31 -7.22 0.31 -0.29
N HIS A 32 -7.78 -0.89 -0.09
CA HIS A 32 -8.70 -1.14 1.03
C HIS A 32 -7.96 -1.53 2.32
N MET A 33 -8.31 -0.89 3.43
CA MET A 33 -7.88 -1.28 4.77
C MET A 33 -9.11 -1.60 5.63
N ALA A 34 -9.01 -2.66 6.44
CA ALA A 34 -10.07 -3.00 7.38
C ALA A 34 -10.08 -2.03 8.57
N GLY A 35 -11.26 -1.53 8.94
CA GLY A 35 -11.41 -0.58 10.04
C GLY A 35 -10.91 0.84 9.70
N LYS A 36 -10.82 1.67 10.73
CA LYS A 36 -10.32 3.05 10.66
C LYS A 36 -8.82 3.07 11.03
N PRO A 37 -7.93 3.62 10.20
CA PRO A 37 -6.54 3.81 10.59
C PRO A 37 -6.46 4.79 11.77
N SER A 38 -5.65 4.43 12.76
CA SER A 38 -5.43 5.22 13.98
C SER A 38 -4.19 6.12 13.91
N LYS A 39 -3.22 5.77 13.06
CA LYS A 39 -1.93 6.49 12.96
C LYS A 39 -1.58 6.95 11.54
N LEU A 40 -2.39 6.57 10.55
CA LEU A 40 -2.13 6.86 9.13
C LEU A 40 -2.70 8.22 8.75
N ASN A 41 -1.91 9.03 8.06
CA ASN A 41 -2.27 10.36 7.60
C ASN A 41 -2.06 10.51 6.09
N VAL A 42 -2.67 11.55 5.52
CA VAL A 42 -2.34 11.99 4.16
C VAL A 42 -0.88 12.44 4.11
N GLY A 43 -0.15 12.03 3.09
CA GLY A 43 1.29 12.25 2.96
C GLY A 43 2.18 11.12 3.46
N ASP A 44 1.64 10.17 4.24
CA ASP A 44 2.31 8.92 4.59
C ASP A 44 2.38 7.98 3.37
N TYR A 45 2.98 6.80 3.55
CA TYR A 45 3.24 5.86 2.45
C TYR A 45 2.50 4.53 2.59
N VAL A 46 2.13 3.94 1.45
CA VAL A 46 1.74 2.54 1.33
C VAL A 46 2.90 1.78 0.69
N TYR A 47 3.55 0.94 1.48
CA TYR A 47 4.60 0.05 1.03
C TYR A 47 3.99 -1.23 0.49
N THR A 48 4.21 -1.52 -0.78
CA THR A 48 3.64 -2.71 -1.42
C THR A 48 4.58 -3.89 -1.23
N ILE A 49 3.99 -5.03 -0.86
CA ILE A 49 4.69 -6.30 -0.73
C ILE A 49 4.11 -7.25 -1.77
N PHE A 50 4.96 -7.79 -2.63
CA PHE A 50 4.61 -8.75 -3.67
C PHE A 50 5.60 -9.92 -3.63
N HIS A 51 5.11 -11.16 -3.72
CA HIS A 51 5.93 -12.38 -3.55
C HIS A 51 6.87 -12.34 -2.34
N ASP A 52 6.34 -11.99 -1.16
CA ASP A 52 7.13 -11.88 0.08
C ASP A 52 8.27 -10.83 0.01
N GLN A 53 8.24 -9.90 -0.95
CA GLN A 53 9.23 -8.85 -1.11
C GLN A 53 8.58 -7.47 -1.15
N MET A 54 9.13 -6.51 -0.42
CA MET A 54 8.78 -5.11 -0.57
C MET A 54 9.41 -4.59 -1.85
N ILE A 55 8.57 -4.09 -2.75
CA ILE A 55 8.97 -3.69 -4.10
C ILE A 55 8.99 -2.17 -4.28
N GLY A 56 8.25 -1.44 -3.44
CA GLY A 56 8.09 0.00 -3.61
C GLY A 56 7.17 0.62 -2.56
N ARG A 57 6.99 1.94 -2.68
CA ARG A 57 6.05 2.72 -1.87
C ARG A 57 5.25 3.69 -2.72
N LEU A 58 4.04 3.99 -2.28
CA LEU A 58 3.11 4.92 -2.92
C LEU A 58 2.68 5.96 -1.90
N LYS A 59 2.62 7.24 -2.28
CA LYS A 59 2.27 8.31 -1.35
C LYS A 59 0.76 8.41 -1.22
N ILE A 60 0.26 8.48 0.02
CA ILE A 60 -1.17 8.62 0.30
C ILE A 60 -1.62 10.03 -0.02
N LYS A 61 -2.61 10.15 -0.89
CA LYS A 61 -3.28 11.42 -1.24
C LYS A 61 -4.53 11.65 -0.41
N GLU A 62 -5.30 10.60 -0.15
CA GLU A 62 -6.58 10.73 0.53
C GLU A 62 -6.92 9.47 1.34
N LEU A 63 -7.61 9.66 2.46
CA LEU A 63 -8.11 8.60 3.32
C LEU A 63 -9.63 8.75 3.47
N ILE A 64 -10.37 7.91 2.75
CA ILE A 64 -11.83 7.93 2.75
C ILE A 64 -12.32 6.84 3.71
N GLY A 65 -12.74 7.26 4.91
CA GLY A 65 -13.34 6.37 5.90
C GLY A 65 -14.82 6.07 5.63
N GLY A 66 -15.34 5.03 6.26
CA GLY A 66 -16.79 4.77 6.31
C GLY A 66 -17.35 3.98 5.13
N ALA A 67 -16.51 3.53 4.18
CA ALA A 67 -16.94 2.60 3.14
C ALA A 67 -17.30 1.25 3.76
N VAL A 68 -18.57 0.86 3.75
CA VAL A 68 -19.01 -0.43 4.28
C VAL A 68 -18.94 -1.47 3.17
N ASN A 69 -18.22 -2.57 3.37
CA ASN A 69 -18.27 -3.67 2.41
C ASN A 69 -19.68 -4.29 2.44
N PRO A 70 -20.45 -4.28 1.33
CA PRO A 70 -21.82 -4.80 1.29
C PRO A 70 -21.90 -6.30 1.62
N GLN A 71 -20.82 -7.06 1.39
CA GLN A 71 -20.78 -8.50 1.64
C GLN A 71 -20.48 -8.86 3.11
N SER A 72 -19.84 -7.97 3.87
CA SER A 72 -19.42 -8.26 5.26
C SER A 72 -19.97 -7.29 6.31
N GLY A 73 -20.59 -6.19 5.91
CA GLY A 73 -21.10 -5.14 6.81
C GLY A 73 -20.03 -4.42 7.65
N LYS A 74 -18.74 -4.67 7.38
CA LYS A 74 -17.64 -4.11 8.18
C LYS A 74 -17.12 -2.83 7.54
N PRO A 75 -16.85 -1.78 8.33
CA PRO A 75 -16.28 -0.55 7.81
C PRO A 75 -14.87 -0.81 7.29
N ARG A 76 -14.59 -0.23 6.13
CA ARG A 76 -13.27 -0.15 5.51
C ARG A 76 -12.90 1.31 5.33
N THR A 77 -11.60 1.54 5.31
CA THR A 77 -11.03 2.80 4.87
C THR A 77 -10.43 2.57 3.50
N LEU A 78 -10.82 3.42 2.56
CA LEU A 78 -10.21 3.49 1.23
C LEU A 78 -9.02 4.44 1.34
N ILE A 79 -7.87 3.98 0.88
CA ILE A 79 -6.61 4.70 0.90
C ILE A 79 -6.28 5.00 -0.55
N MET A 80 -6.47 6.25 -0.96
CA MET A 80 -6.11 6.71 -2.29
C MET A 80 -4.64 7.08 -2.30
N VAL A 81 -3.89 6.52 -3.24
CA VAL A 81 -2.46 6.80 -3.40
C VAL A 81 -2.15 7.41 -4.76
N ALA A 82 -1.12 8.25 -4.79
CA ALA A 82 -0.55 8.80 -6.01
C ALA A 82 0.29 7.74 -6.72
N CYS A 83 0.14 7.65 -8.04
CA CYS A 83 1.00 6.92 -8.96
C CYS A 83 1.64 7.91 -9.97
N PRO A 84 2.83 7.62 -10.51
CA PRO A 84 3.68 6.48 -10.17
C PRO A 84 4.26 6.60 -8.76
N GLY A 85 4.34 5.45 -8.08
CA GLY A 85 5.05 5.34 -6.81
C GLY A 85 6.57 5.31 -6.97
N GLU A 86 7.26 5.25 -5.85
CA GLU A 86 8.70 5.00 -5.82
C GLU A 86 8.97 3.49 -5.78
N LYS A 87 9.63 2.96 -6.81
CA LYS A 87 10.05 1.56 -6.86
C LYS A 87 11.45 1.41 -6.26
N LEU A 88 11.66 0.35 -5.48
CA LEU A 88 12.98 -0.01 -5.00
C LEU A 88 13.82 -0.58 -6.15
N ALA A 89 15.09 -0.16 -6.23
CA ALA A 89 16.05 -0.76 -7.15
C ALA A 89 16.33 -2.23 -6.79
N ALA A 90 16.37 -2.54 -5.49
CA ALA A 90 16.52 -3.89 -4.96
C ALA A 90 15.36 -4.20 -3.99
N PRO A 91 14.52 -5.21 -4.25
CA PRO A 91 13.43 -5.58 -3.35
C PRO A 91 13.93 -6.02 -1.97
N ILE A 92 13.23 -5.62 -0.91
CA ILE A 92 13.57 -5.99 0.47
C ILE A 92 12.75 -7.20 0.89
N SER A 93 13.38 -8.26 1.38
CA SER A 93 12.67 -9.46 1.84
C SER A 93 11.74 -9.15 3.01
N ARG A 94 10.49 -9.61 2.89
CA ARG A 94 9.40 -9.52 3.88
C ARG A 94 8.72 -10.88 4.07
N LYS A 95 9.51 -11.95 4.02
CA LYS A 95 9.03 -13.33 4.18
C LYS A 95 8.17 -13.49 5.44
N GLY A 96 6.96 -14.03 5.26
CA GLY A 96 6.01 -14.25 6.35
C GLY A 96 5.16 -13.02 6.70
N HIS A 97 5.40 -11.88 6.07
CA HIS A 97 4.52 -10.71 6.21
C HIS A 97 3.24 -10.90 5.39
N ARG A 98 2.09 -10.88 6.07
CA ARG A 98 0.78 -10.95 5.42
C ARG A 98 -0.13 -9.83 5.90
N GLY A 99 -0.92 -9.33 4.96
CA GLY A 99 -1.97 -8.34 5.22
C GLY A 99 -1.45 -6.91 5.28
N THR A 100 -2.08 -6.10 6.11
CA THR A 100 -1.77 -4.68 6.29
C THR A 100 -1.23 -4.43 7.69
N ARG A 101 -0.07 -3.78 7.81
CA ARG A 101 0.56 -3.45 9.11
C ARG A 101 1.14 -2.04 9.08
N TYR A 102 1.24 -1.40 10.25
CA TYR A 102 1.99 -0.15 10.36
C TYR A 102 3.48 -0.40 10.15
N TYR A 103 4.13 0.55 9.49
CA TYR A 103 5.54 0.50 9.19
C TYR A 103 6.15 1.89 9.34
N ASP A 104 7.30 1.96 10.00
CA ASP A 104 8.01 3.20 10.31
C ASP A 104 8.96 3.66 9.20
N GLY A 105 9.14 2.83 8.17
CA GLY A 105 10.05 3.12 7.06
C GLY A 105 11.51 2.76 7.34
N ALA A 106 11.81 2.00 8.41
CA ALA A 106 13.17 1.76 8.91
C ALA A 106 14.16 1.21 7.87
N ASP A 107 13.69 0.41 6.92
CA ASP A 107 14.50 -0.28 5.91
C ASP A 107 14.45 0.43 4.54
N TRP A 108 13.73 1.55 4.44
CA TRP A 108 13.64 2.29 3.19
C TRP A 108 14.92 3.13 2.99
N PRO A 109 15.61 3.01 1.84
CA PRO A 109 16.80 3.81 1.56
C PRO A 109 16.44 5.30 1.56
N THR A 110 17.15 6.08 2.37
CA THR A 110 16.98 7.54 2.51
C THR A 110 17.99 8.29 1.66
#